data_AF-A0A6B3CZ00-F1
#
_entry.id   AF-A0A6B3CZ00-F1
#
_cell.length_a   1.000
_cell.length_b   1.000
_cell.length_c   1.000
_cell.angle_alpha   90.00
_cell.angle_beta   90.00
_cell.angle_gamma   90.00
#
_symmetry.space_group_name_H-M   'P 1'
#
loop_
_entity.id
_entity.type
_entity.pdbx_description
1 polymer ?
#
loop_
_entity_poly.entity_id
_entity_poly.type
_entity_poly.pdbx_seq_one_letter_code
_entity_poly.pdbx_strand_id
1 'polypeptide(L)'
;AHLYWPGAGEVTVPELVLRRLLPLAHRGLELSGMDSAWREPLLGIIEQRCVTGRNGAVWQKEMFHHIDAGARPGRHEALRRMTQQYMDYMHLNAPVHTWPVD
;
A
#
# COMPACT_ATOMS: atom_id res chain seq x y z
N ALA A 1 9.07 11.05 -0.23
CA ALA A 1 10.53 10.95 -0.47
C ALA A 1 10.81 11.29 -1.92
N HIS A 2 11.91 12.00 -2.17
CA HIS A 2 12.42 12.29 -3.51
C HIS A 2 13.60 11.36 -3.81
N LEU A 3 13.71 10.91 -5.05
CA LEU A 3 14.79 10.07 -5.53
C LEU A 3 15.37 10.70 -6.79
N TYR A 4 16.69 10.63 -6.95
CA TYR A 4 17.31 10.90 -8.23
C TYR A 4 17.20 9.65 -9.12
N TRP A 5 16.69 9.82 -10.34
CA TRP A 5 16.53 8.74 -11.30
C TRP A 5 17.12 9.08 -12.68
N PRO A 6 17.88 8.17 -13.31
CA PRO A 6 18.44 8.40 -14.64
C PRO A 6 17.38 8.78 -15.68
N GLY A 7 17.58 9.91 -16.36
CA GLY A 7 16.65 10.42 -17.38
C GLY A 7 15.33 10.99 -16.84
N ALA A 8 15.17 11.12 -15.53
CA ALA A 8 14.04 11.79 -14.88
C ALA A 8 14.46 12.90 -13.91
N GLY A 9 15.72 12.93 -13.48
CA GLY A 9 16.18 13.86 -12.46
C GLY A 9 15.61 13.52 -11.09
N GLU A 10 15.35 14.54 -10.28
CA GLU A 10 14.72 14.35 -8.97
C GLU A 10 13.21 14.20 -9.11
N VAL A 11 12.67 13.08 -8.61
CA VAL A 11 11.27 12.69 -8.79
C VAL A 11 10.71 12.08 -7.50
N THR A 12 9.40 12.20 -7.27
CA THR A 12 8.76 11.52 -6.14
C THR A 12 8.67 10.01 -6.39
N VAL A 13 8.70 9.20 -5.33
CA VAL A 13 8.54 7.74 -5.47
C VAL A 13 7.23 7.36 -6.18
N PRO A 14 6.05 7.92 -5.84
CA PRO A 14 4.82 7.58 -6.55
C PRO A 14 4.88 7.93 -8.04
N GLU A 15 5.43 9.10 -8.39
CA GLU A 15 5.56 9.50 -9.79
C GLU A 15 6.50 8.57 -10.57
N LEU A 16 7.65 8.21 -9.97
CA LEU A 16 8.60 7.27 -10.59
C LEU A 16 7.96 5.90 -10.82
N VAL A 17 7.23 5.38 -9.83
CA VAL A 17 6.55 4.09 -9.93
C VAL A 17 5.49 4.15 -11.03
N LEU A 18 4.58 5.12 -10.98
CA LEU A 18 3.44 5.21 -11.90
C LEU A 18 3.88 5.48 -13.34
N ARG A 19 4.84 6.38 -13.56
CA ARG A 19 5.23 6.80 -14.91
C ARG A 19 6.29 5.92 -15.57
N ARG A 20 7.09 5.18 -14.80
CA ARG A 20 8.24 4.45 -15.34
C ARG A 20 8.28 2.99 -14.90
N LEU A 21 8.30 2.72 -13.59
CA LEU A 21 8.57 1.36 -13.11
C LEU A 21 7.40 0.42 -13.34
N LEU A 22 6.17 0.87 -13.11
CA LEU A 22 4.98 0.04 -13.26
C LEU A 22 4.71 -0.34 -14.74
N PRO A 23 4.81 0.58 -15.72
CA PRO A 23 4.77 0.20 -17.13
C PRO A 23 5.85 -0.80 -17.54
N LEU A 24 7.08 -0.65 -17.01
CA LEU A 24 8.17 -1.60 -17.26
C LEU A 24 7.88 -2.97 -16.65
N ALA A 25 7.31 -3.02 -15.44
CA ALA A 25 6.89 -4.25 -14.80
C ALA A 25 5.80 -4.96 -15.60
N HIS A 26 4.80 -4.21 -16.10
CA HIS A 26 3.78 -4.75 -17.00
C HIS A 26 4.44 -5.43 -18.21
N ARG A 27 5.29 -4.69 -18.94
CA ARG A 27 5.95 -5.21 -20.15
C ARG A 27 6.83 -6.42 -19.85
N GLY A 28 7.59 -6.40 -18.75
CA GLY A 28 8.45 -7.52 -18.37
C GLY A 28 7.66 -8.80 -18.09
N LEU A 29 6.56 -8.70 -17.35
CA LEU A 29 5.71 -9.86 -17.02
C LEU A 29 5.01 -10.43 -18.26
N GLU A 30 4.57 -9.57 -19.17
CA GLU A 30 3.99 -9.97 -20.45
C GLU A 30 4.99 -10.73 -21.32
N LEU A 31 6.22 -10.23 -21.41
CA LEU A 31 7.30 -10.92 -22.14
C LEU A 31 7.68 -12.26 -21.49
N SER A 32 7.48 -12.43 -20.19
CA SER A 32 7.65 -13.72 -19.50
C SER A 32 6.46 -14.69 -19.68
N GLY A 33 5.40 -14.28 -20.39
CA GLY A 33 4.22 -15.11 -20.63
C GLY A 33 3.22 -15.12 -19.47
N MET A 34 3.26 -14.16 -18.55
CA MET A 34 2.28 -14.05 -17.48
C MET A 34 0.94 -13.55 -18.03
N ASP A 35 -0.14 -14.25 -17.71
CA ASP A 35 -1.50 -13.84 -18.11
C ASP A 35 -1.89 -12.51 -17.45
N SER A 36 -2.50 -11.65 -18.26
CA SER A 36 -3.19 -10.42 -17.88
C SER A 36 -4.10 -10.59 -16.66
N ALA A 37 -4.84 -11.70 -16.57
CA ALA A 37 -5.77 -11.97 -15.47
C ALA A 37 -5.08 -12.01 -14.09
N TRP A 38 -3.78 -12.32 -14.05
CA TRP A 38 -2.98 -12.28 -12.82
C TRP A 38 -2.18 -10.98 -12.69
N ARG A 39 -1.56 -10.53 -13.80
CA ARG A 39 -0.71 -9.34 -13.83
C ARG A 39 -1.47 -8.06 -13.49
N GLU A 40 -2.62 -7.84 -14.12
CA GLU A 40 -3.33 -6.56 -14.02
C GLU A 40 -3.90 -6.29 -12.63
N PRO A 41 -4.60 -7.23 -11.96
CA PRO A 41 -5.09 -6.98 -10.62
C PRO A 41 -3.95 -6.74 -9.61
N LEU A 42 -2.87 -7.52 -9.69
CA LEU A 42 -1.74 -7.42 -8.77
C LEU A 42 -0.95 -6.12 -8.94
N LEU A 43 -0.66 -5.72 -10.19
CA LEU A 43 0.00 -4.45 -10.46
C LEU A 43 -0.93 -3.24 -10.20
N GLY A 44 -2.23 -3.40 -10.41
CA GLY A 44 -3.24 -2.41 -10.04
C GLY A 44 -3.25 -2.11 -8.54
N ILE A 45 -2.96 -3.09 -7.67
CA ILE A 45 -2.80 -2.84 -6.23
C ILE A 45 -1.63 -1.89 -5.95
N ILE A 46 -0.53 -2.02 -6.69
CA ILE A 46 0.64 -1.14 -6.53
C ILE A 46 0.28 0.27 -7.00
N GLU A 47 -0.37 0.39 -8.16
CA GLU A 47 -0.88 1.66 -8.68
C GLU A 47 -1.76 2.37 -7.65
N GLN A 48 -2.78 1.69 -7.13
CA GLN A 48 -3.73 2.29 -6.19
C GLN A 48 -3.06 2.71 -4.88
N ARG A 49 -2.04 2.00 -4.40
CA ARG A 49 -1.24 2.44 -3.24
C ARG A 49 -0.44 3.71 -3.53
N CYS A 50 0.08 3.86 -4.76
CA CYS A 50 0.76 5.09 -5.17
C CYS A 50 -0.21 6.26 -5.34
N VAL A 51 -1.40 6.03 -5.91
CA VAL A 51 -2.43 7.06 -6.12
C VAL A 51 -3.02 7.54 -4.80
N THR A 52 -3.39 6.62 -3.91
CA THR A 52 -4.00 6.95 -2.62
C THR A 52 -2.99 7.38 -1.56
N GLY A 53 -1.70 7.10 -1.77
CA GLY A 53 -0.66 7.25 -0.75
C GLY A 53 -0.82 6.32 0.46
N ARG A 54 -1.72 5.33 0.38
CA ARG A 54 -2.10 4.47 1.50
C ARG A 54 -1.41 3.11 1.37
N ASN A 55 -0.55 2.79 2.33
CA ASN A 55 0.11 1.50 2.44
C ASN A 55 -0.10 0.89 3.84
N GLY A 56 0.43 -0.30 4.09
CA GLY A 56 0.25 -0.98 5.37
C GLY A 56 0.74 -0.19 6.57
N ALA A 57 1.89 0.51 6.45
CA ALA A 57 2.42 1.32 7.54
C ALA A 57 1.55 2.56 7.82
N VAL A 58 1.05 3.22 6.77
CA VAL A 58 0.10 4.33 6.88
C VAL A 58 -1.18 3.87 7.57
N TRP A 59 -1.78 2.77 7.10
CA TRP A 59 -3.00 2.23 7.69
C TRP A 59 -2.80 1.86 9.16
N GLN A 60 -1.72 1.13 9.52
CA GLN A 60 -1.44 0.74 10.90
C GLN A 60 -1.24 1.95 11.82
N LYS A 61 -0.54 3.00 11.34
CA LYS A 61 -0.36 4.24 12.09
C LYS A 61 -1.69 4.94 12.33
N GLU A 62 -2.51 5.10 11.31
CA GLU A 62 -3.81 5.75 11.42
C GLU A 62 -4.75 4.97 12.34
N MET A 63 -4.83 3.64 12.18
CA MET A 63 -5.63 2.78 13.04
C MET A 63 -5.18 2.82 14.50
N PHE A 64 -3.87 2.79 14.74
CA PHE A 64 -3.33 2.96 16.09
C PHE A 64 -3.80 4.29 16.71
N HIS A 65 -3.68 5.41 15.98
CA HIS A 65 -4.10 6.71 16.49
C HIS A 65 -5.62 6.81 16.68
N HIS A 66 -6.42 6.19 15.82
CA HIS A 66 -7.87 6.09 15.97
C HIS A 66 -8.23 5.38 17.29
N ILE A 67 -7.63 4.21 17.55
CA ILE A 67 -7.88 3.42 18.78
C ILE A 67 -7.38 4.16 20.03
N ASP A 68 -6.20 4.76 19.96
CA ASP A 68 -5.57 5.47 21.08
C ASP A 68 -6.31 6.76 21.45
N ALA A 69 -6.93 7.44 20.47
CA ALA A 69 -7.78 8.60 20.69
C ALA A 69 -9.10 8.29 21.45
N GLY A 70 -9.49 7.00 21.53
CA GLY A 70 -10.63 6.53 22.30
C GLY A 70 -10.43 6.57 23.82
N ALA A 71 -11.10 5.68 24.56
CA ALA A 71 -11.18 5.66 26.03
C ALA A 71 -9.86 5.27 26.76
N ARG A 72 -8.69 5.71 26.26
CA ARG A 72 -7.35 5.46 26.80
C ARG A 72 -7.11 3.99 27.20
N PRO A 73 -7.17 3.04 26.26
CA PRO A 73 -6.80 1.65 26.51
C PRO A 73 -5.33 1.49 26.98
N GLY A 74 -4.51 2.54 26.81
CA GLY A 74 -3.07 2.50 27.03
C GLY A 74 -2.35 2.03 25.76
N ARG A 75 -1.14 2.55 25.52
CA ARG A 75 -0.40 2.35 24.26
C ARG A 75 -0.28 0.87 23.85
N HIS A 76 0.00 -0.03 24.79
CA HIS A 76 0.16 -1.46 24.50
C HIS A 76 -1.15 -2.10 24.04
N GLU A 77 -2.27 -1.76 24.67
CA GLU A 77 -3.57 -2.29 24.27
C GLU A 77 -4.01 -1.72 22.92
N ALA A 78 -3.71 -0.45 22.63
CA ALA A 78 -3.96 0.13 21.31
C ALA A 78 -3.18 -0.59 20.20
N LEU A 79 -1.89 -0.90 20.44
CA LEU A 79 -1.08 -1.71 19.52
C LEU A 79 -1.65 -3.12 19.35
N ARG A 80 -2.01 -3.80 20.44
CA ARG A 80 -2.61 -5.14 20.41
C ARG A 80 -3.90 -5.16 19.57
N ARG A 81 -4.80 -4.20 19.79
CA ARG A 81 -6.06 -4.09 19.04
C ARG A 81 -5.83 -3.79 17.57
N MET A 82 -4.93 -2.86 17.25
CA MET A 82 -4.55 -2.58 15.86
C MET A 82 -4.02 -3.83 15.16
N THR A 83 -3.15 -4.60 15.82
CA THR A 83 -2.63 -5.86 15.25
C THR A 83 -3.74 -6.89 15.04
N GLN A 84 -4.68 -7.02 15.98
CA GLN A 84 -5.82 -7.92 15.81
C GLN A 84 -6.66 -7.55 14.58
N GLN A 85 -7.03 -6.29 14.44
CA GLN A 85 -7.79 -5.83 13.28
C GLN A 85 -7.01 -5.97 11.97
N TYR A 86 -5.70 -5.73 11.98
CA TYR A 86 -4.85 -5.97 10.83
C TYR A 86 -4.91 -7.44 10.38
N MET A 87 -4.88 -8.39 11.32
CA MET A 87 -5.01 -9.82 11.04
C MET A 87 -6.39 -10.15 10.47
N ASP A 88 -7.45 -9.56 11.02
CA ASP A 88 -8.82 -9.78 10.54
C ASP A 88 -8.99 -9.30 9.09
N TYR A 89 -8.50 -8.11 8.75
CA TYR A 89 -8.53 -7.60 7.38
C TYR A 89 -7.61 -8.37 6.42
N MET A 90 -6.45 -8.85 6.89
CA MET A 90 -5.53 -9.67 6.09
C MET A 90 -6.21 -10.94 5.59
N HIS A 91 -7.05 -11.58 6.43
CA HIS A 91 -7.81 -12.76 6.02
C HIS A 91 -8.90 -12.48 4.97
N LEU A 92 -9.36 -11.23 4.80
CA LEU A 92 -10.28 -10.87 3.73
C LEU A 92 -9.61 -10.84 2.35
N ASN A 93 -8.27 -10.90 2.32
CA ASN A 93 -7.45 -10.80 1.11
C ASN A 93 -7.75 -9.54 0.27
N ALA A 94 -8.31 -8.51 0.91
CA ALA A 94 -8.56 -7.22 0.30
C ALA A 94 -7.25 -6.39 0.34
N PRO A 95 -6.96 -5.56 -0.68
CA PRO A 95 -5.77 -4.72 -0.66
C PRO A 95 -5.81 -3.68 0.47
N VAL A 96 -4.75 -3.58 1.29
CA VAL A 96 -4.72 -2.65 2.45
C VAL A 96 -5.10 -1.19 2.19
N HIS A 97 -4.96 -0.70 0.96
CA HIS A 97 -5.37 0.67 0.61
C HIS A 97 -6.90 0.86 0.60
N THR A 98 -7.68 -0.23 0.66
CA THR A 98 -9.16 -0.20 0.72
C THR A 98 -9.71 -0.35 2.13
N TRP A 99 -8.86 -0.62 3.12
CA TRP A 99 -9.32 -0.93 4.47
C TRP A 99 -9.75 0.34 5.23
N PRO A 100 -10.89 0.29 5.93
CA PRO A 100 -11.39 1.41 6.74
C PRO A 100 -10.51 1.65 7.98
N VAL A 101 -10.68 2.83 8.59
CA VAL A 101 -10.04 3.23 9.88
C VAL A 101 -11.06 3.75 10.89
N ASP A 102 -12.31 3.88 10.48
CA ASP A 102 -13.48 4.31 11.26
C ASP A 102 -13.97 3.26 12.28
#